data_AF-A0A1F6APR5-F1
#
_entry.id   AF-A0A1F6APR5-F1
#
_cell.length_a   1.000
_cell.length_b   1.000
_cell.length_c   1.000
_cell.angle_alpha   90.00
_cell.angle_beta   90.00
_cell.angle_gamma   90.00
#
_symmetry.space_group_name_H-M   'P 1'
#
loop_
_entity.id
_entity.type
_entity.pdbx_description
1 polymer ?
#
loop_
_entity_poly.entity_id
_entity_poly.type
_entity_poly.pdbx_seq_one_letter_code
_entity_poly.pdbx_strand_id
1 'polypeptide(L)'
;MKILSPKSKLKIGIYSPYMNIIGGGERYLLTIAGCLQKFHNVYIHADSSLKKEFWKMFQIDIRKVKFVTDTNFNKFYYDVFFYTTDGSIFLTKNRKNFLVIQSPAHIPDNKVLNKVKLLKWQIICYSKFMQGIIESKLHKKSEILSPAVSTSLYSSSLSKKRNVILSVGRFFSHLHSKKHLILIDQFKKYYKKYFSGWQLIIAGGLTDLKGHEVVNSLQVESQGFPIQIVINPSFSELVKLYQKAKIYWHATGFNENLNLYPEKAEHFGITTLEAMAAGGVPVVFGAGGQNEIISTGLNGFLWKNLSELIQTTTKLIKDKKLLDSISKSAISRADDFSTSKYYEKLEKLIQA
;
A
#
# COMPACT_ATOMS: atom_id res chain seq x y z
N MET A 1 4.49 2.30 25.93
CA MET A 1 3.22 2.59 26.63
C MET A 1 2.47 1.26 26.78
N LYS A 2 2.05 0.86 27.99
CA LYS A 2 1.27 -0.39 28.17
C LYS A 2 -0.10 -0.18 27.54
N ILE A 3 -0.39 -0.92 26.47
CA ILE A 3 -1.72 -0.96 25.85
C ILE A 3 -2.67 -1.59 26.89
N LEU A 4 -3.56 -0.77 27.46
CA LEU A 4 -4.55 -1.23 28.43
C LEU A 4 -5.58 -2.10 27.72
N SER A 5 -5.89 -3.27 28.27
CA SER A 5 -6.94 -4.12 27.74
C SER A 5 -8.30 -3.43 27.84
N PRO A 6 -9.15 -3.48 26.79
CA PRO A 6 -10.47 -2.87 26.82
C PRO A 6 -11.38 -3.51 27.89
N LYS A 7 -12.28 -2.70 28.47
CA LYS A 7 -13.21 -3.11 29.54
C LYS A 7 -14.16 -4.25 29.14
N SER A 8 -14.46 -4.41 27.85
CA SER A 8 -15.26 -5.52 27.30
C SER A 8 -14.81 -5.89 25.88
N LYS A 9 -14.98 -7.17 25.52
CA LYS A 9 -14.62 -7.66 24.18
C LYS A 9 -15.75 -7.36 23.19
N LEU A 10 -15.50 -6.45 22.25
CA LEU A 10 -16.40 -6.17 21.14
C LEU A 10 -16.50 -7.36 20.16
N LYS A 11 -17.66 -7.52 19.54
CA LYS A 11 -17.89 -8.38 18.37
C LYS A 11 -17.69 -7.54 17.11
N ILE A 12 -16.64 -7.82 16.34
CA ILE A 12 -16.21 -7.00 15.21
C ILE A 12 -16.32 -7.81 13.91
N GLY A 13 -17.09 -7.31 12.94
CA GLY A 13 -17.25 -7.92 11.63
C GLY A 13 -16.47 -7.18 10.55
N ILE A 14 -15.93 -7.91 9.58
CA ILE A 14 -15.16 -7.37 8.45
C ILE A 14 -15.63 -8.06 7.16
N TYR A 15 -15.93 -7.27 6.13
CA TYR A 15 -16.31 -7.79 4.82
C TYR A 15 -15.68 -6.98 3.67
N SER A 16 -15.34 -7.67 2.59
CA SER A 16 -14.92 -7.10 1.31
C SER A 16 -15.48 -7.98 0.18
N PRO A 17 -16.01 -7.41 -0.91
CA PRO A 17 -16.35 -8.19 -2.10
C PRO A 17 -15.10 -8.76 -2.79
N TYR A 18 -13.90 -8.32 -2.39
CA TYR A 18 -12.63 -8.68 -2.99
C TYR A 18 -11.79 -9.65 -2.13
N MET A 19 -12.39 -10.36 -1.16
CA MET A 19 -11.63 -11.28 -0.29
C MET A 19 -10.86 -12.37 -1.06
N ASN A 20 -11.29 -12.72 -2.28
CA ASN A 20 -10.59 -13.66 -3.16
C ASN A 20 -9.50 -13.00 -4.03
N ILE A 21 -9.41 -11.68 -4.06
CA ILE A 21 -8.40 -10.91 -4.80
C ILE A 21 -7.33 -10.49 -3.81
N ILE A 22 -6.20 -11.20 -3.78
CA ILE A 22 -5.16 -10.91 -2.78
C ILE A 22 -4.35 -9.67 -3.20
N GLY A 23 -4.74 -8.51 -2.66
CA GLY A 23 -4.13 -7.22 -2.96
C GLY A 23 -3.87 -6.32 -1.74
N GLY A 24 -3.58 -5.05 -2.02
CA GLY A 24 -3.33 -4.05 -0.99
C GLY A 24 -4.55 -3.76 -0.10
N GLY A 25 -5.76 -3.89 -0.65
CA GLY A 25 -7.01 -3.74 0.09
C GLY A 25 -7.24 -4.84 1.11
N GLU A 26 -7.02 -6.08 0.72
CA GLU A 26 -7.18 -7.24 1.56
C GLU A 26 -6.12 -7.22 2.65
N ARG A 27 -4.87 -6.88 2.30
CA ARG A 27 -3.82 -6.62 3.29
C ARG A 27 -4.24 -5.57 4.32
N TYR A 28 -4.89 -4.48 3.90
CA TYR A 28 -5.36 -3.43 4.79
C TYR A 28 -6.41 -3.96 5.79
N LEU A 29 -7.44 -4.65 5.30
CA LEU A 29 -8.47 -5.25 6.17
C LEU A 29 -7.91 -6.35 7.09
N LEU A 30 -6.98 -7.15 6.59
CA LEU A 30 -6.29 -8.15 7.41
C LEU A 30 -5.43 -7.51 8.49
N THR A 31 -4.87 -6.32 8.23
CA THR A 31 -4.15 -5.55 9.25
C THR A 31 -5.11 -5.11 10.35
N ILE A 32 -6.31 -4.60 10.01
CA ILE A 32 -7.37 -4.30 10.97
C ILE A 32 -7.69 -5.55 11.81
N ALA A 33 -7.96 -6.68 11.14
CA ALA A 33 -8.28 -7.93 11.81
C ALA A 33 -7.16 -8.39 12.75
N GLY A 34 -5.92 -8.36 12.26
CA GLY A 34 -4.72 -8.77 12.96
C GLY A 34 -4.47 -7.97 14.23
N CYS A 35 -4.67 -6.65 14.14
CA CYS A 35 -4.60 -5.71 15.25
C CYS A 35 -5.70 -5.95 16.29
N LEU A 36 -6.96 -6.07 15.86
CA LEU A 36 -8.11 -6.11 16.77
C LEU A 36 -8.32 -7.47 17.44
N GLN A 37 -7.89 -8.59 16.83
CA GLN A 37 -8.05 -9.93 17.43
C GLN A 37 -7.35 -10.08 18.79
N LYS A 38 -6.37 -9.21 19.08
CA LYS A 38 -5.61 -9.23 20.34
C LYS A 38 -6.53 -9.00 21.55
N PHE A 39 -7.59 -8.21 21.35
CA PHE A 39 -8.45 -7.73 22.43
C PHE A 39 -9.95 -7.93 22.17
N HIS A 40 -10.34 -8.28 20.94
CA HIS A 40 -11.74 -8.39 20.52
C HIS A 40 -12.03 -9.68 19.76
N ASN A 41 -13.32 -9.99 19.62
CA ASN A 41 -13.79 -11.13 18.83
C ASN A 41 -13.99 -10.67 17.38
N VAL A 42 -13.07 -11.04 16.49
CA VAL A 42 -13.06 -10.60 15.09
C VAL A 42 -13.60 -11.71 14.18
N TYR A 43 -14.49 -11.31 13.26
CA TYR A 43 -15.14 -12.16 12.27
C TYR A 43 -14.86 -11.60 10.87
N ILE A 44 -14.29 -12.41 9.99
CA ILE A 44 -14.13 -12.10 8.57
C ILE A 44 -15.15 -12.90 7.78
N HIS A 45 -15.89 -12.21 6.92
CA HIS A 45 -16.82 -12.80 5.98
C HIS A 45 -16.08 -13.23 4.71
N ALA A 46 -15.55 -14.45 4.72
CA ALA A 46 -14.78 -15.07 3.64
C ALA A 46 -14.66 -16.58 3.85
N ASP A 47 -14.28 -17.32 2.80
CA ASP A 47 -13.96 -18.74 2.91
C ASP A 47 -12.72 -18.96 3.80
N SER A 48 -12.80 -19.92 4.72
CA SER A 48 -11.72 -20.23 5.66
C SER A 48 -10.44 -20.78 4.99
N SER A 49 -10.56 -21.34 3.79
CA SER A 49 -9.43 -21.83 2.97
C SER A 49 -8.43 -20.72 2.62
N LEU A 50 -8.91 -19.47 2.52
CA LEU A 50 -8.08 -18.30 2.22
C LEU A 50 -7.08 -17.96 3.33
N LYS A 51 -7.30 -18.46 4.56
CA LYS A 51 -6.43 -18.15 5.71
C LYS A 51 -4.97 -18.52 5.47
N LYS A 52 -4.72 -19.65 4.79
CA LYS A 52 -3.36 -20.10 4.44
C LYS A 52 -2.72 -19.17 3.40
N GLU A 53 -3.51 -18.72 2.43
CA GLU A 53 -3.04 -17.84 1.36
C GLU A 53 -2.73 -16.43 1.90
N PHE A 54 -3.60 -15.88 2.74
CA PHE A 54 -3.39 -14.62 3.45
C PHE A 54 -2.10 -14.62 4.28
N TRP A 55 -1.84 -15.71 5.02
CA TRP A 55 -0.59 -15.85 5.76
C TRP A 55 0.62 -15.88 4.83
N LYS A 56 0.58 -16.72 3.78
CA LYS A 56 1.66 -16.85 2.79
C LYS A 56 2.02 -15.50 2.16
N MET A 57 0.99 -14.70 1.84
CA MET A 57 1.14 -13.46 1.07
C MET A 57 1.50 -12.24 1.92
N PHE A 58 0.97 -12.13 3.14
CA PHE A 58 1.09 -10.90 3.92
C PHE A 58 1.80 -11.05 5.26
N GLN A 59 2.01 -12.28 5.76
CA GLN A 59 2.58 -12.56 7.09
C GLN A 59 1.85 -11.81 8.22
N ILE A 60 0.53 -11.59 8.08
CA ILE A 60 -0.31 -10.98 9.10
C ILE A 60 -0.89 -12.10 9.96
N ASP A 61 -0.60 -12.08 11.26
CA ASP A 61 -1.21 -13.01 12.21
C ASP A 61 -2.71 -12.72 12.26
N ILE A 62 -3.52 -13.73 11.94
CA ILE A 62 -4.99 -13.74 12.02
C ILE A 62 -5.48 -15.05 12.67
N ARG A 63 -4.66 -15.68 13.51
CA ARG A 63 -4.95 -17.02 14.05
C ARG A 63 -6.24 -17.06 14.86
N LYS A 64 -6.54 -16.01 15.63
CA LYS A 64 -7.74 -15.89 16.48
C LYS A 64 -8.96 -15.33 15.74
N VAL A 65 -8.80 -14.92 14.48
CA VAL A 65 -9.91 -14.43 13.65
C VAL A 65 -10.81 -15.59 13.23
N LYS A 66 -12.11 -15.42 13.40
CA LYS A 66 -13.14 -16.39 12.98
C LYS A 66 -13.57 -16.09 11.55
N PHE A 67 -13.68 -17.12 10.73
CA PHE A 67 -14.16 -17.00 9.34
C PHE A 67 -15.62 -17.45 9.29
N VAL A 68 -16.44 -16.69 8.57
CA VAL A 68 -17.86 -16.98 8.34
C VAL A 68 -18.16 -16.78 6.85
N THR A 69 -19.05 -17.57 6.27
CA THR A 69 -19.33 -17.55 4.81
C THR A 69 -20.61 -16.80 4.45
N ASP A 70 -21.40 -16.38 5.44
CA ASP A 70 -22.64 -15.65 5.19
C ASP A 70 -22.35 -14.28 4.54
N THR A 71 -22.95 -14.02 3.39
CA THR A 71 -22.82 -12.74 2.66
C THR A 71 -24.09 -11.89 2.77
N ASN A 72 -25.13 -12.38 3.45
CA ASN A 72 -26.38 -11.64 3.60
C ASN A 72 -26.26 -10.56 4.69
N PHE A 73 -26.05 -9.32 4.25
CA PHE A 73 -25.89 -8.15 5.11
C PHE A 73 -27.01 -7.97 6.15
N ASN A 74 -28.23 -8.44 5.87
CA ASN A 74 -29.36 -8.32 6.80
C ASN A 74 -29.18 -9.17 8.08
N LYS A 75 -28.32 -10.19 8.03
CA LYS A 75 -27.99 -11.06 9.16
C LYS A 75 -26.80 -10.56 9.97
N PHE A 76 -26.11 -9.52 9.52
CA PHE A 76 -24.92 -9.03 10.18
C PHE A 76 -25.31 -8.25 11.44
N TYR A 77 -24.81 -8.71 12.58
CA TYR A 77 -24.99 -8.07 13.88
C TYR A 77 -23.67 -8.07 14.66
N TYR A 78 -23.08 -6.88 14.71
CA TYR A 78 -21.78 -6.57 15.28
C TYR A 78 -21.83 -5.26 16.08
N ASP A 79 -20.94 -5.14 17.06
CA ASP A 79 -20.71 -3.87 17.77
C ASP A 79 -19.99 -2.89 16.83
N VAL A 80 -19.02 -3.39 16.08
CA VAL A 80 -18.25 -2.64 15.08
C VAL A 80 -18.20 -3.43 13.77
N PHE A 81 -18.45 -2.77 12.65
CA PHE A 81 -18.43 -3.40 11.34
C PHE A 81 -17.59 -2.61 10.33
N PHE A 82 -16.64 -3.27 9.68
CA PHE A 82 -15.84 -2.69 8.60
C PHE A 82 -16.27 -3.29 7.25
N TYR A 83 -16.52 -2.42 6.28
CA TYR A 83 -16.89 -2.81 4.94
C TYR A 83 -16.02 -2.09 3.91
N THR A 84 -15.28 -2.85 3.10
CA THR A 84 -14.68 -2.32 1.87
C THR A 84 -15.76 -2.27 0.80
N THR A 85 -16.04 -1.08 0.28
CA THR A 85 -17.00 -0.90 -0.80
C THR A 85 -16.36 -1.12 -2.17
N ASP A 86 -17.14 -1.66 -3.10
CA ASP A 86 -16.92 -1.68 -4.54
C ASP A 86 -17.63 -0.52 -5.28
N GLY A 87 -18.13 0.47 -4.52
CA GLY A 87 -19.07 1.49 -4.96
C GLY A 87 -20.51 1.24 -4.45
N SER A 88 -20.83 0.03 -4.00
CA SER A 88 -22.12 -0.28 -3.39
C SER A 88 -22.17 0.07 -1.90
N ILE A 89 -23.37 0.43 -1.42
CA ILE A 89 -23.65 0.64 0.01
C ILE A 89 -25.02 0.01 0.33
N PHE A 90 -25.16 -0.49 1.55
CA PHE A 90 -26.39 -1.03 2.09
C PHE A 90 -26.75 -0.41 3.46
N LEU A 91 -28.01 -0.58 3.86
CA LEU A 91 -28.46 -0.25 5.21
C LEU A 91 -28.02 -1.35 6.18
N THR A 92 -27.52 -0.95 7.33
CA THR A 92 -26.89 -1.83 8.31
C THR A 92 -27.55 -1.66 9.67
N LYS A 93 -27.67 -2.78 10.41
CA LYS A 93 -28.19 -2.82 11.79
C LYS A 93 -27.07 -2.84 12.84
N ASN A 94 -25.80 -2.85 12.43
CA ASN A 94 -24.68 -2.84 13.38
C ASN A 94 -24.60 -1.48 14.10
N ARG A 95 -24.09 -1.48 15.32
CA ARG A 95 -24.04 -0.28 16.18
C ARG A 95 -23.13 0.80 15.59
N LYS A 96 -21.93 0.41 15.17
CA LYS A 96 -20.95 1.30 14.55
C LYS A 96 -20.42 0.71 13.25
N ASN A 97 -20.40 1.52 12.19
CA ASN A 97 -20.09 1.06 10.84
C ASN A 97 -19.02 1.95 10.19
N PHE A 98 -18.01 1.31 9.64
CA PHE A 98 -16.92 1.94 8.91
C PHE A 98 -16.94 1.50 7.45
N LEU A 99 -17.04 2.47 6.55
CA LEU A 99 -16.98 2.28 5.11
C LEU A 99 -15.57 2.60 4.64
N VAL A 100 -14.81 1.57 4.26
CA VAL A 100 -13.44 1.72 3.74
C VAL A 100 -13.51 1.98 2.24
N ILE A 101 -13.10 3.17 1.83
CA ILE A 101 -13.00 3.56 0.42
C ILE A 101 -11.52 3.58 0.02
N GLN A 102 -11.14 2.64 -0.84
CA GLN A 102 -9.73 2.39 -1.14
C GLN A 102 -9.18 3.18 -2.33
N SER A 103 -10.06 3.57 -3.26
CA SER A 103 -9.68 4.26 -4.49
C SER A 103 -10.83 5.13 -5.00
N PRO A 104 -10.59 6.05 -5.94
CA PRO A 104 -11.64 6.89 -6.52
C PRO A 104 -12.73 6.09 -7.25
N ALA A 105 -12.41 4.90 -7.76
CA ALA A 105 -13.35 4.02 -8.46
C ALA A 105 -14.35 3.33 -7.50
N HIS A 106 -13.99 3.22 -6.22
CA HIS A 106 -14.85 2.63 -5.19
C HIS A 106 -15.74 3.66 -4.49
N ILE A 107 -15.71 4.93 -4.90
CA ILE A 107 -16.56 5.97 -4.31
C ILE A 107 -18.00 5.71 -4.76
N PRO A 108 -18.94 5.52 -3.82
CA PRO A 108 -20.35 5.32 -4.15
C PRO A 108 -20.93 6.50 -4.94
N ASP A 109 -21.91 6.22 -5.79
CA ASP A 109 -22.57 7.29 -6.54
C ASP A 109 -23.35 8.25 -5.61
N ASN A 110 -23.58 9.48 -6.08
CA ASN A 110 -24.21 10.53 -5.28
C ASN A 110 -25.75 10.48 -5.31
N LYS A 111 -26.35 9.34 -5.64
CA LYS A 111 -27.81 9.18 -5.67
C LYS A 111 -28.39 9.37 -4.27
N VAL A 112 -29.62 9.89 -4.20
CA VAL A 112 -30.32 10.19 -2.93
C VAL A 112 -30.35 8.97 -1.99
N LEU A 113 -30.62 7.78 -2.53
CA LEU A 113 -30.63 6.54 -1.75
C LEU A 113 -29.27 6.25 -1.08
N ASN A 114 -28.16 6.51 -1.77
CA ASN A 114 -26.83 6.31 -1.22
C ASN A 114 -26.47 7.37 -0.18
N LYS A 115 -26.93 8.63 -0.35
CA LYS A 115 -26.81 9.67 0.69
C LYS A 115 -27.50 9.26 2.00
N VAL A 116 -28.71 8.70 1.91
CA VAL A 116 -29.45 8.20 3.08
C VAL A 116 -28.71 7.03 3.73
N LYS A 117 -28.27 6.04 2.92
CA LYS A 117 -27.49 4.90 3.44
C LYS A 117 -26.22 5.36 4.14
N LEU A 118 -25.48 6.30 3.56
CA LEU A 118 -24.24 6.86 4.10
C LEU A 118 -24.39 7.46 5.49
N LEU A 119 -25.58 7.87 5.92
CA LEU A 119 -25.80 8.37 7.29
C LEU A 119 -25.43 7.32 8.35
N LYS A 120 -25.54 6.03 8.04
CA LYS A 120 -25.18 4.93 8.95
C LYS A 120 -23.69 4.58 8.92
N TRP A 121 -22.88 5.21 8.07
CA TRP A 121 -21.48 4.87 7.85
C TRP A 121 -20.55 6.04 8.20
N GLN A 122 -19.46 5.73 8.90
CA GLN A 122 -18.27 6.58 9.03
C GLN A 122 -17.28 6.18 7.93
N ILE A 123 -16.80 7.14 7.15
CA ILE A 123 -15.93 6.83 6.01
C ILE A 123 -14.48 6.77 6.48
N ILE A 124 -13.76 5.72 6.09
CA ILE A 124 -12.32 5.58 6.27
C ILE A 124 -11.63 5.59 4.90
N CYS A 125 -10.52 6.32 4.81
CA CYS A 125 -9.65 6.34 3.63
C CYS A 125 -8.17 6.29 4.00
N TYR A 126 -7.30 6.12 3.01
CA TYR A 126 -5.88 5.84 3.25
C TYR A 126 -5.02 7.09 3.46
N SER A 127 -5.44 8.23 2.91
CA SER A 127 -4.56 9.38 2.72
C SER A 127 -5.38 10.66 2.57
N LYS A 128 -4.77 11.83 2.83
CA LYS A 128 -5.34 13.15 2.55
C LYS A 128 -5.70 13.30 1.07
N PHE A 129 -4.91 12.72 0.16
CA PHE A 129 -5.24 12.66 -1.26
C PHE A 129 -6.62 12.01 -1.49
N MET A 130 -6.86 10.84 -0.90
CA MET A 130 -8.17 10.18 -1.00
C MET A 130 -9.26 10.93 -0.26
N GLN A 131 -8.97 11.48 0.93
CA GLN A 131 -9.90 12.28 1.72
C GLN A 131 -10.46 13.44 0.90
N GLY A 132 -9.59 14.23 0.24
CA GLY A 132 -10.02 15.37 -0.59
C GLY A 132 -10.97 14.95 -1.73
N ILE A 133 -10.70 13.83 -2.38
CA ILE A 133 -11.56 13.31 -3.47
C ILE A 133 -12.91 12.84 -2.91
N ILE A 134 -12.90 12.09 -1.81
CA ILE A 134 -14.10 11.54 -1.16
C ILE A 134 -15.00 12.67 -0.66
N GLU A 135 -14.43 13.63 0.08
CA GLU A 135 -15.20 14.73 0.67
C GLU A 135 -15.76 15.67 -0.39
N SER A 136 -15.02 15.89 -1.49
CA SER A 136 -15.52 16.63 -2.65
C SER A 136 -16.69 15.93 -3.34
N LYS A 137 -16.60 14.60 -3.57
CA LYS A 137 -17.64 13.84 -4.27
C LYS A 137 -18.89 13.55 -3.43
N LEU A 138 -18.71 13.24 -2.15
CA LEU A 138 -19.80 12.79 -1.26
C LEU A 138 -20.33 13.88 -0.34
N HIS A 139 -19.64 15.03 -0.24
CA HIS A 139 -19.95 16.11 0.72
C HIS A 139 -20.07 15.59 2.16
N LYS A 140 -19.26 14.59 2.51
CA LYS A 140 -19.26 13.94 3.82
C LYS A 140 -17.83 13.73 4.27
N LYS A 141 -17.53 14.17 5.50
CA LYS A 141 -16.22 14.00 6.14
C LYS A 141 -15.79 12.54 6.17
N SER A 142 -14.49 12.32 5.99
CA SER A 142 -13.86 11.00 6.10
C SER A 142 -12.66 11.03 7.04
N GLU A 143 -12.42 9.92 7.72
CA GLU A 143 -11.28 9.73 8.60
C GLU A 143 -10.13 9.07 7.83
N ILE A 144 -8.92 9.57 8.02
CA ILE A 144 -7.73 8.95 7.45
C ILE A 144 -7.28 7.85 8.39
N LEU A 145 -7.20 6.61 7.94
CA LEU A 145 -6.50 5.52 8.61
C LEU A 145 -5.53 4.91 7.60
N SER A 146 -4.32 5.47 7.57
CA SER A 146 -3.30 5.09 6.59
C SER A 146 -2.83 3.64 6.76
N PRO A 147 -2.57 2.89 5.67
CA PRO A 147 -2.02 1.55 5.75
C PRO A 147 -0.75 1.46 6.61
N ALA A 148 -0.60 0.35 7.33
CA ALA A 148 0.54 0.10 8.20
C ALA A 148 1.66 -0.68 7.50
N VAL A 149 2.87 -0.56 8.04
CA VAL A 149 4.03 -1.39 7.71
C VAL A 149 4.57 -2.08 8.96
N SER A 150 4.86 -3.37 8.87
CA SER A 150 5.55 -4.12 9.92
C SER A 150 7.04 -3.85 9.84
N THR A 151 7.50 -2.72 10.37
CA THR A 151 8.89 -2.24 10.25
C THR A 151 9.93 -3.30 10.62
N SER A 152 9.66 -4.10 11.65
CA SER A 152 10.54 -5.19 12.11
C SER A 152 10.76 -6.31 11.09
N LEU A 153 9.82 -6.55 10.16
CA LEU A 153 9.98 -7.57 9.12
C LEU A 153 10.98 -7.13 8.04
N TYR A 154 11.14 -5.81 7.86
CA TYR A 154 12.01 -5.24 6.84
C TYR A 154 13.36 -4.81 7.40
N SER A 155 13.43 -4.49 8.69
CA SER A 155 14.70 -4.21 9.37
C SER A 155 15.63 -5.43 9.31
N SER A 156 16.84 -5.25 8.80
CA SER A 156 17.88 -6.28 8.84
C SER A 156 19.15 -5.68 9.41
N SER A 157 19.62 -6.22 10.53
CA SER A 157 20.95 -5.94 11.08
C SER A 157 22.06 -6.69 10.35
N LEU A 158 21.72 -7.68 9.50
CA LEU A 158 22.67 -8.67 8.96
C LEU A 158 22.96 -8.53 7.46
N SER A 159 22.09 -7.90 6.67
CA SER A 159 22.27 -7.83 5.21
C SER A 159 22.95 -6.53 4.77
N LYS A 160 24.16 -6.63 4.20
CA LYS A 160 24.80 -5.50 3.52
C LYS A 160 23.98 -5.11 2.28
N LYS A 161 23.48 -3.87 2.25
CA LYS A 161 22.85 -3.28 1.06
C LYS A 161 23.80 -3.26 -0.13
N ARG A 162 23.27 -3.52 -1.33
CA ARG A 162 24.00 -3.52 -2.61
C ARG A 162 23.59 -2.32 -3.45
N ASN A 163 24.37 -2.01 -4.48
CA ASN A 163 24.09 -0.94 -5.46
C ASN A 163 22.89 -1.35 -6.33
N VAL A 164 21.71 -1.31 -5.75
CA VAL A 164 20.46 -1.77 -6.33
C VAL A 164 19.43 -0.66 -6.20
N ILE A 165 18.79 -0.36 -7.32
CA ILE A 165 17.57 0.41 -7.41
C ILE A 165 16.42 -0.59 -7.51
N LEU A 166 15.44 -0.50 -6.62
CA LEU A 166 14.29 -1.40 -6.60
C LEU A 166 13.01 -0.63 -6.96
N SER A 167 12.14 -1.25 -7.75
CA SER A 167 10.75 -0.80 -7.93
C SER A 167 9.81 -1.97 -7.69
N VAL A 168 8.74 -1.75 -6.91
CA VAL A 168 7.77 -2.80 -6.57
C VAL A 168 6.35 -2.40 -6.94
N GLY A 169 5.68 -3.27 -7.70
CA GLY A 169 4.24 -3.20 -7.93
C GLY A 169 3.74 -4.24 -8.93
N ARG A 170 2.42 -4.39 -9.01
CA ARG A 170 1.79 -5.45 -9.82
C ARG A 170 2.00 -5.25 -11.32
N PHE A 171 2.20 -6.34 -12.05
CA PHE A 171 2.16 -6.41 -13.50
C PHE A 171 0.71 -6.65 -13.94
N PHE A 172 0.07 -5.66 -14.58
CA PHE A 172 -1.29 -5.79 -15.13
C PHE A 172 -1.46 -4.97 -16.41
N SER A 173 -2.38 -5.39 -17.28
CA SER A 173 -2.43 -4.96 -18.68
C SER A 173 -3.13 -3.64 -18.96
N HIS A 174 -3.81 -3.04 -17.98
CA HIS A 174 -4.39 -1.70 -18.15
C HIS A 174 -3.26 -0.64 -18.21
N LEU A 175 -2.63 -0.54 -19.39
CA LEU A 175 -1.81 0.54 -19.96
C LEU A 175 -0.60 1.04 -19.13
N HIS A 176 0.33 0.14 -18.78
CA HIS A 176 1.58 0.43 -18.05
C HIS A 176 1.38 0.71 -16.56
N SER A 177 0.92 -0.31 -15.83
CA SER A 177 0.91 -0.29 -14.37
C SER A 177 2.28 0.10 -13.82
N LYS A 178 2.28 1.05 -12.86
CA LYS A 178 3.48 1.60 -12.20
C LYS A 178 4.52 2.30 -13.08
N LYS A 179 4.29 2.37 -14.39
CA LYS A 179 5.22 2.96 -15.37
C LYS A 179 6.63 2.32 -15.33
N HIS A 180 6.68 1.00 -15.15
CA HIS A 180 7.93 0.23 -15.08
C HIS A 180 8.82 0.43 -16.32
N LEU A 181 8.22 0.48 -17.52
CA LEU A 181 8.96 0.71 -18.77
C LEU A 181 9.73 2.04 -18.74
N ILE A 182 9.09 3.13 -18.27
CA ILE A 182 9.74 4.45 -18.15
C ILE A 182 10.98 4.37 -17.25
N LEU A 183 10.90 3.61 -16.14
CA LEU A 183 12.04 3.40 -15.25
C LEU A 183 13.17 2.61 -15.91
N ILE A 184 12.84 1.56 -16.69
CA ILE A 184 13.79 0.80 -17.50
C ILE A 184 14.48 1.73 -18.50
N ASP A 185 13.72 2.51 -19.26
CA ASP A 185 14.25 3.42 -20.28
C ASP A 185 15.21 4.45 -19.68
N GLN A 186 14.83 5.05 -18.55
CA GLN A 186 15.73 5.99 -17.86
C GLN A 186 16.99 5.32 -17.34
N PHE A 187 16.88 4.11 -16.79
CA PHE A 187 18.05 3.37 -16.33
C PHE A 187 19.01 3.06 -17.49
N LYS A 188 18.49 2.53 -18.61
CA LYS A 188 19.27 2.22 -19.82
C LYS A 188 19.96 3.46 -20.37
N LYS A 189 19.19 4.53 -20.58
CA LYS A 189 19.66 5.79 -21.15
C LYS A 189 20.86 6.37 -20.39
N TYR A 190 20.87 6.26 -19.07
CA TYR A 190 21.91 6.84 -18.22
C TYR A 190 22.89 5.82 -17.65
N TYR A 191 22.80 4.54 -18.04
CA TYR A 191 23.58 3.46 -17.42
C TYR A 191 25.09 3.72 -17.48
N LYS A 192 25.65 3.91 -18.68
CA LYS A 192 27.09 4.14 -18.86
C LYS A 192 27.58 5.40 -18.14
N LYS A 193 26.73 6.42 -18.01
CA LYS A 193 27.10 7.72 -17.47
C LYS A 193 27.02 7.79 -15.94
N TYR A 194 25.98 7.21 -15.34
CA TYR A 194 25.67 7.41 -13.92
C TYR A 194 25.39 6.13 -13.14
N PHE A 195 25.01 5.03 -13.80
CA PHE A 195 24.58 3.79 -13.13
C PHE A 195 25.51 2.60 -13.34
N SER A 196 26.75 2.82 -13.80
CA SER A 196 27.76 1.76 -13.90
C SER A 196 27.97 1.10 -12.52
N GLY A 197 27.89 -0.22 -12.48
CA GLY A 197 27.96 -1.00 -11.23
C GLY A 197 26.69 -0.98 -10.37
N TRP A 198 25.58 -0.45 -10.88
CA TRP A 198 24.25 -0.55 -10.26
C TRP A 198 23.37 -1.55 -11.02
N GLN A 199 22.43 -2.15 -10.30
CA GLN A 199 21.39 -3.03 -10.85
C GLN A 199 20.01 -2.39 -10.65
N LEU A 200 19.14 -2.47 -11.66
CA LEU A 200 17.70 -2.21 -11.49
C LEU A 200 16.97 -3.53 -11.27
N ILE A 201 16.15 -3.60 -10.22
CA ILE A 201 15.25 -4.73 -9.98
C ILE A 201 13.81 -4.23 -9.99
N ILE A 202 12.96 -4.85 -10.81
CA ILE A 202 11.52 -4.60 -10.83
C ILE A 202 10.84 -5.88 -10.35
N ALA A 203 10.09 -5.78 -9.24
CA ALA A 203 9.43 -6.93 -8.63
C ALA A 203 7.93 -6.71 -8.50
N GLY A 204 7.14 -7.75 -8.69
CA GLY A 204 5.69 -7.59 -8.74
C GLY A 204 4.90 -8.89 -8.77
N GLY A 205 3.66 -8.82 -8.31
CA GLY A 205 2.68 -9.87 -8.55
C GLY A 205 2.15 -9.80 -9.99
N LEU A 206 1.99 -10.96 -10.61
CA LEU A 206 1.34 -11.18 -11.90
C LEU A 206 0.10 -12.03 -11.64
N THR A 207 -1.08 -11.41 -11.76
CA THR A 207 -2.37 -12.01 -11.37
C THR A 207 -3.33 -12.21 -12.54
N ASP A 208 -3.07 -11.61 -13.71
CA ASP A 208 -3.93 -11.73 -14.89
C ASP A 208 -3.15 -12.29 -16.11
N LEU A 209 -3.88 -12.93 -17.04
CA LEU A 209 -3.29 -13.51 -18.25
C LEU A 209 -2.60 -12.44 -19.09
N LYS A 210 -3.22 -11.25 -19.21
CA LYS A 210 -2.68 -10.15 -20.00
C LYS A 210 -1.42 -9.51 -19.42
N GLY A 211 -1.15 -9.67 -18.12
CA GLY A 211 0.10 -9.21 -17.51
C GLY A 211 1.34 -9.98 -17.99
N HIS A 212 1.17 -11.18 -18.57
CA HIS A 212 2.29 -11.95 -19.14
C HIS A 212 2.92 -11.22 -20.33
N GLU A 213 2.11 -10.59 -21.19
CA GLU A 213 2.59 -9.79 -22.32
C GLU A 213 3.41 -8.58 -21.84
N VAL A 214 2.94 -7.91 -20.78
CA VAL A 214 3.64 -6.79 -20.15
C VAL A 214 5.01 -7.25 -19.64
N VAL A 215 5.06 -8.38 -18.92
CA VAL A 215 6.31 -8.91 -18.38
C VAL A 215 7.28 -9.29 -19.50
N ASN A 216 6.81 -9.97 -20.54
CA ASN A 216 7.62 -10.34 -21.70
C ASN A 216 8.23 -9.10 -22.35
N SER A 217 7.42 -8.04 -22.55
CA SER A 217 7.91 -6.76 -23.07
C SER A 217 8.98 -6.14 -22.16
N LEU A 218 8.78 -6.11 -20.84
CA LEU A 218 9.78 -5.59 -19.90
C LEU A 218 11.07 -6.41 -19.92
N GLN A 219 10.99 -7.74 -20.08
CA GLN A 219 12.16 -8.61 -20.18
C GLN A 219 12.95 -8.36 -21.46
N VAL A 220 12.27 -8.22 -22.60
CA VAL A 220 12.90 -7.84 -23.88
C VAL A 220 13.59 -6.48 -23.74
N GLU A 221 12.89 -5.49 -23.18
CA GLU A 221 13.46 -4.15 -22.98
C GLU A 221 14.64 -4.13 -21.99
N SER A 222 14.75 -5.13 -21.13
CA SER A 222 15.83 -5.25 -20.15
C SER A 222 17.13 -5.83 -20.72
N GLN A 223 17.12 -6.40 -21.93
CA GLN A 223 18.27 -7.10 -22.51
C GLN A 223 19.49 -6.18 -22.67
N GLY A 224 20.68 -6.71 -22.35
CA GLY A 224 21.95 -5.99 -22.47
C GLY A 224 22.26 -5.01 -21.32
N PHE A 225 21.41 -4.93 -20.30
CA PHE A 225 21.61 -4.09 -19.11
C PHE A 225 21.42 -4.90 -17.81
N PRO A 226 21.99 -4.48 -16.67
CA PRO A 226 21.79 -5.15 -15.39
C PRO A 226 20.40 -4.85 -14.81
N ILE A 227 19.36 -5.30 -15.49
CA ILE A 227 17.97 -5.13 -15.14
C ILE A 227 17.36 -6.51 -14.91
N GLN A 228 16.72 -6.71 -13.75
CA GLN A 228 16.10 -7.98 -13.38
C GLN A 228 14.61 -7.78 -13.15
N ILE A 229 13.79 -8.60 -13.81
CA ILE A 229 12.34 -8.68 -13.58
C ILE A 229 12.06 -9.88 -12.67
N VAL A 230 11.45 -9.65 -11.51
CA VAL A 230 11.10 -10.67 -10.52
C VAL A 230 9.58 -10.79 -10.42
N ILE A 231 9.05 -11.93 -10.84
CA ILE A 231 7.62 -12.18 -10.95
C ILE A 231 7.17 -13.03 -9.77
N ASN A 232 6.07 -12.65 -9.13
CA ASN A 232 5.44 -13.39 -8.03
C ASN A 232 6.44 -13.80 -6.93
N PRO A 233 7.33 -12.89 -6.44
CA PRO A 233 8.23 -13.26 -5.36
C PRO A 233 7.42 -13.66 -4.13
N SER A 234 7.87 -14.71 -3.44
CA SER A 234 7.35 -14.99 -2.11
C SER A 234 7.59 -13.80 -1.17
N PHE A 235 6.83 -13.72 -0.08
CA PHE A 235 6.99 -12.63 0.88
C PHE A 235 8.44 -12.50 1.39
N SER A 236 9.11 -13.63 1.67
CA SER A 236 10.49 -13.64 2.15
C SER A 236 11.49 -13.19 1.09
N GLU A 237 11.28 -13.55 -0.18
CA GLU A 237 12.07 -13.03 -1.29
C GLU A 237 11.87 -11.53 -1.48
N LEU A 238 10.62 -11.05 -1.41
CA LEU A 238 10.31 -9.63 -1.52
C LEU A 238 10.98 -8.81 -0.41
N VAL A 239 10.95 -9.29 0.84
CA VAL A 239 11.67 -8.67 1.96
C VAL A 239 13.17 -8.62 1.68
N LYS A 240 13.77 -9.71 1.18
CA LYS A 240 15.20 -9.74 0.80
C LYS A 240 15.54 -8.73 -0.28
N LEU A 241 14.65 -8.50 -1.26
CA LEU A 241 14.84 -7.49 -2.29
C LEU A 241 14.88 -6.08 -1.69
N TYR A 242 13.93 -5.75 -0.81
CA TYR A 242 13.92 -4.46 -0.11
C TYR A 242 15.17 -4.27 0.76
N GLN A 243 15.57 -5.30 1.51
CA GLN A 243 16.77 -5.28 2.35
C GLN A 243 18.05 -5.12 1.52
N LYS A 244 18.11 -5.69 0.31
CA LYS A 244 19.24 -5.58 -0.63
C LYS A 244 19.35 -4.19 -1.25
N ALA A 245 18.24 -3.48 -1.50
CA ALA A 245 18.21 -2.24 -2.29
C ALA A 245 18.67 -1.00 -1.51
N LYS A 246 19.46 -0.12 -2.14
CA LYS A 246 19.86 1.18 -1.57
C LYS A 246 18.85 2.28 -1.91
N ILE A 247 18.30 2.24 -3.11
CA ILE A 247 17.39 3.26 -3.64
C ILE A 247 16.09 2.56 -4.08
N TYR A 248 14.96 3.25 -3.90
CA TYR A 248 13.65 2.78 -4.32
C TYR A 248 13.03 3.76 -5.32
N TRP A 249 12.65 3.27 -6.49
CA TRP A 249 12.01 4.04 -7.55
C TRP A 249 10.52 3.72 -7.68
N HIS A 250 9.72 4.75 -7.91
CA HIS A 250 8.30 4.61 -8.14
C HIS A 250 7.77 5.72 -9.05
N ALA A 251 6.95 5.37 -10.05
CA ALA A 251 6.51 6.28 -11.11
C ALA A 251 5.00 6.27 -11.39
N THR A 252 4.16 5.65 -10.55
CA THR A 252 2.69 5.62 -10.75
C THR A 252 2.12 7.03 -10.83
N GLY A 253 1.32 7.29 -11.86
CA GLY A 253 0.69 8.59 -12.12
C GLY A 253 1.51 9.55 -12.97
N PHE A 254 2.77 9.23 -13.29
CA PHE A 254 3.56 10.07 -14.20
C PHE A 254 2.97 10.07 -15.62
N ASN A 255 2.93 11.24 -16.26
CA ASN A 255 2.28 11.52 -17.54
C ASN A 255 0.77 11.25 -17.59
N GLU A 256 0.10 11.16 -16.44
CA GLU A 256 -1.37 11.07 -16.37
C GLU A 256 -1.97 12.42 -15.98
N ASN A 257 -3.16 12.72 -16.50
CA ASN A 257 -3.95 13.84 -16.00
C ASN A 257 -4.67 13.43 -14.70
N LEU A 258 -4.02 13.64 -13.56
CA LEU A 258 -4.53 13.20 -12.26
C LEU A 258 -5.72 14.00 -11.74
N ASN A 259 -6.03 15.16 -12.34
CA ASN A 259 -7.26 15.89 -12.03
C ASN A 259 -8.49 15.19 -12.63
N LEU A 260 -8.34 14.65 -13.86
CA LEU A 260 -9.41 13.90 -14.53
C LEU A 260 -9.42 12.42 -14.12
N TYR A 261 -8.23 11.83 -13.91
CA TYR A 261 -8.02 10.41 -13.66
C TYR A 261 -7.26 10.16 -12.35
N PRO A 262 -7.80 10.59 -11.20
CA PRO A 262 -7.13 10.44 -9.90
C PRO A 262 -6.90 8.99 -9.51
N GLU A 263 -7.66 8.03 -10.06
CA GLU A 263 -7.47 6.60 -9.86
C GLU A 263 -6.12 6.10 -10.38
N LYS A 264 -5.49 6.82 -11.32
CA LYS A 264 -4.17 6.51 -11.86
C LYS A 264 -3.02 7.00 -10.98
N ALA A 265 -3.30 7.79 -9.94
CA ALA A 265 -2.30 8.16 -8.94
C ALA A 265 -1.97 6.98 -8.01
N GLU A 266 -0.85 7.07 -7.31
CA GLU A 266 -0.63 6.24 -6.14
C GLU A 266 -1.49 6.74 -4.98
N HIS A 267 -2.48 5.97 -4.57
CA HIS A 267 -3.44 6.42 -3.55
C HIS A 267 -2.81 6.55 -2.17
N PHE A 268 -1.77 5.75 -1.89
CA PHE A 268 -1.00 5.87 -0.65
C PHE A 268 0.51 5.67 -0.86
N GLY A 269 0.95 4.45 -1.19
CA GLY A 269 2.38 4.12 -1.32
C GLY A 269 2.92 3.12 -0.30
N ILE A 270 2.21 2.01 -0.04
CA ILE A 270 2.66 0.96 0.90
C ILE A 270 4.06 0.43 0.54
N THR A 271 4.33 0.18 -0.74
CA THR A 271 5.64 -0.32 -1.19
C THR A 271 6.77 0.70 -0.97
N THR A 272 6.43 1.98 -0.89
CA THR A 272 7.39 3.03 -0.52
C THR A 272 7.72 2.94 0.97
N LEU A 273 6.72 2.75 1.84
CA LEU A 273 6.96 2.51 3.27
C LEU A 273 7.77 1.24 3.53
N GLU A 274 7.51 0.16 2.79
CA GLU A 274 8.29 -1.08 2.89
C GLU A 274 9.76 -0.87 2.53
N ALA A 275 10.02 -0.13 1.46
CA ALA A 275 11.38 0.25 1.07
C ALA A 275 12.04 1.11 2.15
N MET A 276 11.35 2.11 2.66
CA MET A 276 11.83 3.00 3.74
C MET A 276 12.13 2.21 5.02
N ALA A 277 11.25 1.29 5.42
CA ALA A 277 11.43 0.42 6.58
C ALA A 277 12.65 -0.51 6.43
N ALA A 278 12.96 -0.92 5.20
CA ALA A 278 14.18 -1.67 4.89
C ALA A 278 15.43 -0.78 4.77
N GLY A 279 15.31 0.55 4.90
CA GLY A 279 16.39 1.52 4.72
C GLY A 279 16.70 1.88 3.27
N GLY A 280 15.85 1.54 2.31
CA GLY A 280 15.93 2.06 0.94
C GLY A 280 15.52 3.52 0.88
N VAL A 281 16.29 4.36 0.19
CA VAL A 281 15.96 5.77 0.00
C VAL A 281 14.93 5.92 -1.13
N PRO A 282 13.72 6.43 -0.85
CA PRO A 282 12.68 6.57 -1.86
C PRO A 282 12.93 7.79 -2.75
N VAL A 283 12.89 7.58 -4.07
CA VAL A 283 12.88 8.59 -5.12
C VAL A 283 11.64 8.33 -5.97
N VAL A 284 10.55 9.03 -5.65
CA VAL A 284 9.19 8.65 -6.08
C VAL A 284 8.46 9.82 -6.74
N PHE A 285 7.57 9.53 -7.67
CA PHE A 285 6.78 10.57 -8.33
C PHE A 285 5.90 11.33 -7.32
N GLY A 286 5.99 12.66 -7.34
CA GLY A 286 5.35 13.59 -6.40
C GLY A 286 3.86 13.79 -6.61
N ALA A 287 3.09 12.70 -6.55
CA ALA A 287 1.65 12.74 -6.69
C ALA A 287 0.92 11.75 -5.77
N GLY A 288 -0.37 11.99 -5.56
CA GLY A 288 -1.21 11.14 -4.73
C GLY A 288 -0.73 11.11 -3.27
N GLY A 289 -0.84 9.94 -2.63
CA GLY A 289 -0.46 9.76 -1.23
C GLY A 289 1.05 9.80 -0.95
N GLN A 290 1.90 9.76 -1.99
CA GLN A 290 3.35 9.88 -1.83
C GLN A 290 3.76 11.21 -1.16
N ASN A 291 3.01 12.27 -1.45
CA ASN A 291 3.23 13.61 -0.90
C ASN A 291 3.02 13.69 0.63
N GLU A 292 2.37 12.69 1.23
CA GLU A 292 2.13 12.62 2.67
C GLU A 292 3.21 11.81 3.39
N ILE A 293 3.88 10.92 2.66
CA ILE A 293 4.92 10.06 3.20
C ILE A 293 6.28 10.77 3.13
N ILE A 294 6.57 11.43 2.00
CA ILE A 294 7.89 11.95 1.68
C ILE A 294 8.02 13.46 1.91
N SER A 295 9.06 13.84 2.61
CA SER A 295 9.58 15.20 2.73
C SER A 295 10.92 15.26 2.01
N THR A 296 10.93 15.88 0.82
CA THR A 296 12.09 15.93 -0.07
C THR A 296 13.35 16.44 0.64
N GLY A 297 14.45 15.69 0.51
CA GLY A 297 15.73 16.02 1.14
C GLY A 297 15.86 15.66 2.61
N LEU A 298 14.79 15.17 3.25
CA LEU A 298 14.80 14.72 4.65
C LEU A 298 14.73 13.19 4.74
N ASN A 299 13.66 12.58 4.22
CA ASN A 299 13.40 11.14 4.33
C ASN A 299 13.21 10.45 2.96
N GLY A 300 13.47 11.18 1.88
CA GLY A 300 13.23 10.77 0.51
C GLY A 300 13.26 11.93 -0.46
N PHE A 301 12.85 11.69 -1.70
CA PHE A 301 12.75 12.71 -2.73
C PHE A 301 11.52 12.50 -3.59
N LEU A 302 10.73 13.56 -3.73
CA LEU A 302 9.66 13.65 -4.72
C LEU A 302 10.22 14.22 -6.02
N TRP A 303 9.89 13.61 -7.16
CA TRP A 303 10.21 14.13 -8.48
C TRP A 303 8.94 14.39 -9.29
N LYS A 304 8.98 15.40 -10.16
CA LYS A 304 7.85 15.79 -11.03
C LYS A 304 8.12 15.50 -12.51
N ASN A 305 9.40 15.37 -12.87
CA ASN A 305 9.84 15.06 -14.23
C ASN A 305 11.05 14.10 -14.20
N LEU A 306 11.37 13.52 -15.36
CA LEU A 306 12.45 12.55 -15.48
C LEU A 306 13.84 13.14 -15.18
N SER A 307 14.03 14.45 -15.41
CA SER A 307 15.30 15.11 -15.08
C SER A 307 15.53 15.08 -13.57
N GLU A 308 14.52 15.43 -12.77
CA GLU A 308 14.59 15.36 -11.30
C GLU A 308 14.85 13.95 -10.77
N LEU A 309 14.20 12.93 -11.36
CA LEU A 309 14.45 11.51 -11.03
C LEU A 309 15.94 11.17 -11.20
N ILE A 310 16.52 11.52 -12.34
CA ILE A 310 17.90 11.17 -12.68
C ILE A 310 18.91 12.01 -11.91
N GLN A 311 18.70 13.32 -11.78
CA GLN A 311 19.57 14.21 -11.01
C GLN A 311 19.63 13.77 -9.53
N THR A 312 18.47 13.51 -8.93
CA THR A 312 18.38 13.06 -7.55
C THR A 312 19.05 11.71 -7.35
N THR A 313 18.76 10.74 -8.22
CA THR A 313 19.37 9.41 -8.12
C THR A 313 20.89 9.52 -8.28
N THR A 314 21.38 10.30 -9.24
CA THR A 314 22.82 10.50 -9.45
C THR A 314 23.49 11.16 -8.24
N LYS A 315 22.83 12.14 -7.60
CA LYS A 315 23.31 12.77 -6.37
C LYS A 315 23.48 11.72 -5.25
N LEU A 316 22.48 10.88 -5.04
CA LEU A 316 22.49 9.82 -4.02
C LEU A 316 23.55 8.75 -4.29
N ILE A 317 23.80 8.42 -5.56
CA ILE A 317 24.83 7.45 -5.94
C ILE A 317 26.23 7.99 -5.65
N LYS A 318 26.46 9.29 -5.87
CA LYS A 318 27.78 9.93 -5.68
C LYS A 318 28.06 10.29 -4.22
N ASP A 319 27.04 10.64 -3.46
CA ASP A 319 27.18 11.06 -2.06
C ASP A 319 26.66 9.99 -1.09
N LYS A 320 27.58 9.12 -0.66
CA LYS A 320 27.28 8.06 0.31
C LYS A 320 26.79 8.62 1.65
N LYS A 321 27.35 9.75 2.11
CA LYS A 321 26.96 10.34 3.41
C LYS A 321 25.52 10.82 3.37
N LEU A 322 25.13 11.48 2.27
CA LEU A 322 23.75 11.86 2.03
C LEU A 322 22.83 10.64 1.97
N LEU A 323 23.19 9.63 1.16
CA LEU A 323 22.38 8.40 1.04
C LEU A 323 22.14 7.74 2.41
N ASP A 324 23.20 7.57 3.21
CA ASP A 324 23.12 6.96 4.54
C ASP A 324 22.30 7.82 5.51
N SER A 325 22.40 9.15 5.44
CA SER A 325 21.60 10.08 6.24
C SER A 325 20.10 10.00 5.91
N ILE A 326 19.75 10.09 4.63
CA ILE A 326 18.36 9.99 4.17
C ILE A 326 17.79 8.60 4.47
N SER A 327 18.58 7.54 4.35
CA SER A 327 18.18 6.17 4.69
C SER A 327 17.76 6.05 6.15
N LYS A 328 18.53 6.61 7.09
CA LYS A 328 18.18 6.62 8.52
C LYS A 328 16.89 7.40 8.78
N SER A 329 16.74 8.57 8.17
CA SER A 329 15.52 9.38 8.27
C SER A 329 14.30 8.68 7.65
N ALA A 330 14.50 7.93 6.56
CA ALA A 330 13.46 7.13 5.92
C ALA A 330 12.95 6.02 6.85
N ILE A 331 13.86 5.30 7.53
CA ILE A 331 13.50 4.28 8.53
C ILE A 331 12.70 4.91 9.66
N SER A 332 13.17 6.04 10.20
CA SER A 332 12.45 6.77 11.25
C SER A 332 11.06 7.20 10.80
N ARG A 333 10.90 7.68 9.56
CA ARG A 333 9.60 8.06 9.01
C ARG A 333 8.68 6.87 8.81
N ALA A 334 9.20 5.72 8.37
CA ALA A 334 8.40 4.50 8.20
C ALA A 334 7.80 4.03 9.53
N ASP A 335 8.48 4.27 10.66
CA ASP A 335 7.97 3.94 11.99
C ASP A 335 6.70 4.72 12.37
N ASP A 336 6.44 5.89 11.77
CA ASP A 336 5.17 6.63 11.92
C ASP A 336 3.96 5.85 11.40
N PHE A 337 4.21 4.88 10.53
CA PHE A 337 3.21 3.99 9.94
C PHE A 337 3.35 2.56 10.46
N SER A 338 4.04 2.37 11.60
CA SER A 338 4.19 1.06 12.22
C SER A 338 2.83 0.46 12.62
N THR A 339 2.77 -0.87 12.70
CA THR A 339 1.56 -1.60 13.12
C THR A 339 1.12 -1.25 14.55
N SER A 340 2.03 -0.80 15.41
CA SER A 340 1.72 -0.29 16.76
C SER A 340 0.99 1.06 16.70
N LYS A 341 1.55 2.06 16.00
CA LYS A 341 0.88 3.37 15.82
C LYS A 341 -0.45 3.23 15.08
N TYR A 342 -0.51 2.32 14.10
CA TYR A 342 -1.76 1.97 13.43
C TYR A 342 -2.81 1.44 14.40
N TYR A 343 -2.43 0.52 15.30
CA TYR A 343 -3.33 -0.02 16.31
C TYR A 343 -3.86 1.07 17.24
N GLU A 344 -3.00 1.97 17.74
CA GLU A 344 -3.43 3.08 18.61
C GLU A 344 -4.48 3.98 17.93
N LYS A 345 -4.29 4.26 16.64
CA LYS A 345 -5.23 5.06 15.86
C LYS A 345 -6.54 4.31 15.60
N LEU A 346 -6.44 3.03 15.24
CA LEU A 346 -7.60 2.17 15.02
C LEU A 346 -8.43 1.97 16.30
N GLU A 347 -7.77 1.79 17.45
CA GLU A 347 -8.43 1.65 18.75
C GLU A 347 -9.22 2.92 19.12
N LYS A 348 -8.61 4.09 18.98
CA LYS A 348 -9.30 5.38 19.15
C LYS A 348 -10.50 5.50 18.22
N LEU A 349 -10.33 5.13 16.95
CA LEU A 349 -11.41 5.17 15.96
C LEU A 349 -12.58 4.29 16.38
N ILE A 350 -12.37 3.06 16.85
CA ILE A 350 -13.47 2.17 17.23
C ILE A 350 -14.12 2.55 18.57
N GLN A 351 -13.42 3.24 19.47
CA GLN A 351 -13.93 3.69 20.78
C GLN A 351 -14.71 5.02 20.73
N ALA A 352 -14.43 5.90 19.77
CA ALA A 352 -15.07 7.22 19.61
C ALA A 352 -16.58 7.15 19.33
#